data_AF-A0A5M8FPN6-F1
#
_entry.id   AF-A0A5M8FPN6-F1
#
_cell.length_a   1.000
_cell.length_b   1.000
_cell.length_c   1.000
_cell.angle_alpha   90.00
_cell.angle_beta   90.00
_cell.angle_gamma   90.00
#
_symmetry.space_group_name_H-M   'P 1'
#
loop_
_entity.id
_entity.type
_entity.pdbx_description
1 polymer ?
#
loop_
_entity_poly.entity_id
_entity_poly.type
_entity_poly.pdbx_seq_one_letter_code
_entity_poly.pdbx_strand_id
1 'polypeptide(L)'
;MKNFILLGLLSQGFFFHGLSNAADSDYACTTSNSSDKCYFCKLSLFHGSIECKRDIEMVDLAGAPYTIVRPISKSIDDCVGNDNGQMIHGSAAGDSCQDYTLENDELSARCRDGAGTLQDTRIHLPDYFMANTPPTNGENIICVR
;
A
#
# COMPACT_ATOMS: atom_id res chain seq x y z
N MET A 1 64.27 -5.21 36.48
CA MET A 1 64.61 -3.79 36.30
C MET A 1 63.66 -3.20 35.28
N LYS A 2 63.19 -1.98 35.58
CA LYS A 2 62.21 -1.19 34.81
C LYS A 2 62.63 -1.02 33.35
N ASN A 3 61.65 -0.92 32.44
CA ASN A 3 61.41 0.31 31.68
C ASN A 3 60.02 0.29 31.01
N PHE A 4 59.23 1.28 31.40
CA PHE A 4 58.03 1.78 30.73
C PHE A 4 58.41 2.43 29.40
N ILE A 5 57.50 2.44 28.41
CA ILE A 5 57.16 3.60 27.55
C ILE A 5 55.75 3.40 26.97
N LEU A 6 54.97 4.49 27.08
CA LEU A 6 53.62 4.76 26.56
C LEU A 6 53.54 4.82 25.02
N LEU A 7 52.31 4.70 24.49
CA LEU A 7 51.68 5.35 23.31
C LEU A 7 50.86 4.30 22.51
N GLY A 8 49.64 4.51 22.07
CA GLY A 8 48.75 5.66 22.10
C GLY A 8 47.30 5.24 21.85
N LEU A 9 46.38 6.13 22.22
CA LEU A 9 44.94 6.01 21.95
C LEU A 9 44.68 6.08 20.43
N LEU A 10 43.91 5.13 19.91
CA LEU A 10 43.21 5.26 18.63
C LEU A 10 41.72 5.03 18.90
N SER A 11 41.04 6.13 19.26
CA SER A 11 39.60 6.25 19.22
C SER A 11 39.14 6.31 17.77
N GLN A 12 38.81 5.15 17.18
CA GLN A 12 38.03 5.15 15.95
C GLN A 12 36.55 5.15 16.31
N GLY A 13 36.02 6.37 16.49
CA GLY A 13 34.59 6.62 16.42
C GLY A 13 34.16 6.42 14.97
N PHE A 14 33.69 5.21 14.66
CA PHE A 14 32.92 4.99 13.45
C PHE A 14 31.54 5.62 13.68
N PHE A 15 31.41 6.88 13.28
CA PHE A 15 30.13 7.44 12.87
C PHE A 15 29.67 6.65 11.63
N PHE A 16 28.98 5.53 11.87
CA PHE A 16 28.03 5.05 10.87
C PHE A 16 26.93 6.09 10.80
N HIS A 17 27.12 6.99 9.84
CA HIS A 17 26.07 7.81 9.28
C HIS A 17 24.92 6.85 8.99
N GLY A 18 23.85 6.96 9.79
CA GLY A 18 22.59 6.35 9.45
C GLY A 18 22.26 6.80 8.05
N LEU A 19 22.34 5.86 7.10
CA LEU A 19 21.69 6.01 5.83
C LEU A 19 20.21 6.14 6.20
N SER A 20 19.73 7.38 6.25
CA SER A 20 18.32 7.65 6.11
C SER A 20 17.94 7.05 4.76
N ASN A 21 17.48 5.80 4.78
CA ASN A 21 16.65 5.31 3.69
C ASN A 21 15.49 6.30 3.67
N ALA A 22 15.48 7.20 2.70
CA ALA A 22 14.26 7.89 2.34
C ALA A 22 13.25 6.76 2.14
N ALA A 23 12.23 6.72 3.01
CA ALA A 23 11.09 5.87 2.78
C ALA A 23 10.57 6.29 1.40
N ASP A 24 10.78 5.43 0.43
CA ASP A 24 10.11 5.50 -0.86
C ASP A 24 8.64 5.61 -0.48
N SER A 25 8.05 6.78 -0.69
CA SER A 25 6.67 7.04 -0.30
C SER A 25 5.82 6.25 -1.29
N ASP A 26 5.67 4.95 -1.03
CA ASP A 26 4.79 4.06 -1.75
C ASP A 26 3.43 4.74 -1.86
N TYR A 27 2.88 4.77 -3.08
CA TYR A 27 1.66 5.52 -3.40
C TYR A 27 0.43 4.82 -2.86
N ALA A 28 0.34 4.77 -1.53
CA ALA A 28 -0.71 4.13 -0.79
C ALA A 28 -2.06 4.72 -1.19
N CYS A 29 -3.03 3.85 -1.38
CA CYS A 29 -4.34 4.21 -1.88
C CYS A 29 -5.24 4.71 -0.74
N THR A 30 -5.94 5.81 -0.97
CA THR A 30 -6.84 6.44 0.01
C THR A 30 -8.20 6.81 -0.63
N THR A 31 -9.25 6.75 0.17
CA THR A 31 -10.59 7.29 -0.07
C THR A 31 -10.59 8.82 -0.12
N SER A 32 -9.58 9.47 0.48
CA SER A 32 -9.44 10.93 0.48
C SER A 32 -9.28 11.49 -0.92
N ASN A 33 -9.65 12.77 -1.09
CA ASN A 33 -9.51 13.50 -2.36
C ASN A 33 -8.12 14.13 -2.55
N SER A 34 -7.18 13.91 -1.63
CA SER A 34 -5.86 14.52 -1.62
C SER A 34 -4.78 13.45 -1.49
N SER A 35 -4.30 12.94 -2.61
CA SER A 35 -3.04 12.22 -2.67
C SER A 35 -2.45 12.38 -4.06
N ASP A 36 -1.14 12.49 -4.13
CA ASP A 36 -0.44 12.84 -5.35
C ASP A 36 -0.55 11.74 -6.41
N LYS A 37 -0.98 10.49 -6.08
CA LYS A 37 -0.98 9.37 -7.06
C LYS A 37 -2.03 8.26 -6.92
N CYS A 38 -2.65 7.99 -5.75
CA CYS A 38 -3.75 7.02 -5.62
C CYS A 38 -4.79 7.51 -4.61
N TYR A 39 -5.93 8.00 -5.10
CA TYR A 39 -6.88 8.74 -4.28
C TYR A 39 -8.33 8.50 -4.73
N PHE A 40 -9.30 9.02 -3.98
CA PHE A 40 -10.73 8.88 -4.28
C PHE A 40 -11.17 7.42 -4.45
N CYS A 41 -10.57 6.53 -3.66
CA CYS A 41 -10.88 5.11 -3.70
C CYS A 41 -12.32 4.83 -3.24
N LYS A 42 -12.99 3.93 -3.94
CA LYS A 42 -14.36 3.47 -3.67
C LYS A 42 -14.50 1.99 -4.05
N LEU A 43 -15.55 1.35 -3.55
CA LEU A 43 -15.94 0.04 -4.06
C LEU A 43 -16.58 0.18 -5.44
N SER A 44 -16.19 -0.69 -6.37
CA SER A 44 -16.89 -0.89 -7.65
C SER A 44 -18.34 -1.32 -7.41
N LEU A 45 -19.24 -1.13 -8.39
CA LEU A 45 -20.68 -1.42 -8.23
C LEU A 45 -21.02 -2.87 -7.82
N PHE A 46 -20.12 -3.82 -8.08
CA PHE A 46 -20.28 -5.22 -7.70
C PHE A 46 -19.48 -5.59 -6.44
N HIS A 47 -18.91 -4.60 -5.74
CA HIS A 47 -18.13 -4.66 -4.50
C HIS A 47 -16.91 -5.62 -4.49
N GLY A 48 -16.59 -6.29 -5.60
CA GLY A 48 -15.44 -7.21 -5.69
C GLY A 48 -14.10 -6.53 -6.01
N SER A 49 -14.10 -5.22 -6.24
CA SER A 49 -12.88 -4.48 -6.56
C SER A 49 -12.89 -3.07 -5.97
N ILE A 50 -11.68 -2.58 -5.69
CA ILE A 50 -11.40 -1.19 -5.33
C ILE A 50 -11.13 -0.42 -6.62
N GLU A 51 -11.83 0.70 -6.81
CA GLU A 51 -11.59 1.67 -7.89
C GLU A 51 -11.05 2.95 -7.28
N CYS A 52 -9.91 3.43 -7.78
CA CYS A 52 -9.31 4.70 -7.36
C CYS A 52 -9.05 5.59 -8.58
N LYS A 53 -8.69 6.84 -8.32
CA LYS A 53 -8.14 7.78 -9.29
C LYS A 53 -6.64 7.91 -9.11
N ARG A 54 -5.97 8.20 -10.22
CA ARG A 54 -4.55 8.49 -10.27
C ARG A 54 -4.28 9.61 -11.25
N ASP A 55 -3.39 10.51 -10.86
CA ASP A 55 -2.82 11.51 -11.75
C ASP A 55 -1.62 10.91 -12.47
N ILE A 56 -1.55 11.10 -13.79
CA ILE A 56 -0.43 10.68 -14.63
C ILE A 56 0.13 11.91 -15.32
N GLU A 57 1.42 12.16 -15.09
CA GLU A 57 2.17 13.18 -15.80
C GLU A 57 2.58 12.66 -17.19
N MET A 58 2.27 13.46 -18.21
CA MET A 58 2.59 13.21 -19.60
C MET A 58 3.27 14.44 -20.19
N VAL A 59 3.84 14.30 -21.37
CA VAL A 59 4.48 15.42 -22.10
C VAL A 59 3.84 15.52 -23.48
N ASP A 60 3.43 16.72 -23.89
CA ASP A 60 2.81 16.96 -25.18
C ASP A 60 3.84 16.97 -26.33
N LEU A 61 3.36 17.17 -27.57
CA LEU A 61 4.22 17.21 -28.76
C LEU A 61 5.20 18.40 -28.78
N ALA A 62 4.94 19.44 -27.97
CA ALA A 62 5.81 20.62 -27.83
C ALA A 62 6.81 20.47 -26.67
N GLY A 63 6.76 19.36 -25.92
CA GLY A 63 7.62 19.12 -24.76
C GLY A 63 7.07 19.70 -23.44
N ALA A 64 5.83 20.18 -23.40
CA ALA A 64 5.22 20.73 -22.19
C ALA A 64 4.57 19.61 -21.34
N PRO A 65 4.79 19.59 -20.02
CA PRO A 65 4.16 18.62 -19.15
C PRO A 65 2.66 18.92 -18.98
N TYR A 66 1.85 17.88 -18.91
CA TYR A 66 0.43 17.96 -18.57
C TYR A 66 -0.01 16.74 -17.75
N THR A 67 -1.05 16.90 -16.95
CA THR A 67 -1.57 15.83 -16.09
C THR A 67 -2.92 15.34 -16.59
N ILE A 68 -3.10 14.03 -16.65
CA ILE A 68 -4.41 13.41 -16.86
C ILE A 68 -4.82 12.59 -15.63
N VAL A 69 -6.11 12.59 -15.33
CA VAL A 69 -6.69 11.74 -14.29
C VAL A 69 -7.17 10.44 -14.92
N ARG A 70 -6.76 9.30 -14.38
CA ARG A 70 -7.19 7.98 -14.85
C ARG A 70 -7.81 7.16 -13.72
N PRO A 71 -8.90 6.43 -14.00
CA PRO A 71 -9.38 5.41 -13.09
C PRO A 71 -8.43 4.22 -13.11
N ILE A 72 -8.13 3.67 -11.95
CA ILE A 72 -7.38 2.42 -11.77
C ILE A 72 -8.18 1.51 -10.85
N SER A 73 -8.07 0.20 -11.02
CA SER A 73 -8.82 -0.75 -10.19
C SER A 73 -8.03 -2.01 -9.88
N LYS A 74 -8.46 -2.71 -8.83
CA LYS A 74 -7.89 -3.99 -8.39
C LYS A 74 -8.91 -4.81 -7.64
N SER A 75 -8.95 -6.11 -7.93
CA SER A 75 -9.80 -7.04 -7.19
C SER A 75 -9.38 -7.10 -5.73
N ILE A 76 -10.35 -7.12 -4.81
CA ILE A 76 -10.08 -7.35 -3.39
C ILE A 76 -9.45 -8.73 -3.21
N ASP A 77 -9.93 -9.72 -3.98
CA ASP A 77 -9.46 -11.11 -3.95
C ASP A 77 -8.01 -11.28 -4.41
N ASP A 78 -7.40 -10.26 -5.01
CA ASP A 78 -6.00 -10.33 -5.40
C ASP A 78 -5.05 -10.00 -4.23
N CYS A 79 -5.53 -9.24 -3.23
CA CYS A 79 -4.69 -8.67 -2.16
C CYS A 79 -5.14 -9.05 -0.74
N VAL A 80 -6.40 -9.46 -0.58
CA VAL A 80 -7.00 -9.79 0.71
C VAL A 80 -7.38 -11.28 0.72
N GLY A 81 -6.98 -11.96 1.78
CA GLY A 81 -7.44 -13.29 2.15
C GLY A 81 -8.24 -13.27 3.45
N ASN A 82 -8.73 -14.44 3.84
CA ASN A 82 -9.45 -14.65 5.10
C ASN A 82 -8.74 -15.73 5.93
N ASP A 83 -8.32 -15.38 7.14
CA ASP A 83 -7.85 -16.33 8.15
C ASP A 83 -8.83 -16.35 9.33
N ASN A 84 -9.59 -17.43 9.42
CA ASN A 84 -10.54 -17.69 10.51
C ASN A 84 -11.48 -16.51 10.85
N GLY A 85 -12.04 -15.87 9.82
CA GLY A 85 -12.96 -14.74 9.94
C GLY A 85 -12.28 -13.37 10.00
N GLN A 86 -10.95 -13.31 9.80
CA GLN A 86 -10.19 -12.07 9.77
C GLN A 86 -9.60 -11.80 8.39
N MET A 87 -9.79 -10.59 7.87
CA MET A 87 -9.11 -10.16 6.66
C MET A 87 -7.61 -10.03 6.93
N ILE A 88 -6.81 -10.67 6.09
CA ILE A 88 -5.34 -10.66 6.14
C ILE A 88 -4.77 -10.44 4.74
N HIS A 89 -3.48 -10.14 4.64
CA HIS A 89 -2.79 -10.17 3.34
C HIS A 89 -2.90 -11.57 2.73
N GLY A 90 -3.32 -11.62 1.46
CA GLY A 90 -3.51 -12.90 0.79
C GLY A 90 -4.35 -12.76 -0.46
N SER A 91 -5.16 -13.78 -0.74
CA SER A 91 -6.04 -13.80 -1.89
C SER A 91 -7.34 -14.53 -1.57
N ALA A 92 -8.34 -14.33 -2.43
CA ALA A 92 -9.63 -15.02 -2.40
C ALA A 92 -10.48 -14.76 -1.14
N ALA A 93 -10.43 -13.56 -0.57
CA ALA A 93 -11.35 -13.16 0.49
C ALA A 93 -12.82 -13.32 0.07
N GLY A 94 -13.19 -12.98 -1.17
CA GLY A 94 -14.54 -13.06 -1.72
C GLY A 94 -15.18 -14.45 -1.71
N ASP A 95 -14.40 -15.53 -1.59
CA ASP A 95 -14.92 -16.88 -1.42
C ASP A 95 -15.62 -17.08 -0.06
N SER A 96 -15.26 -16.27 0.94
CA SER A 96 -15.67 -16.45 2.33
C SER A 96 -16.05 -15.17 3.06
N CYS A 97 -15.86 -14.00 2.45
CA CYS A 97 -16.19 -12.68 2.96
C CYS A 97 -17.27 -12.02 2.12
N GLN A 98 -18.13 -11.24 2.78
CA GLN A 98 -19.29 -10.58 2.18
C GLN A 98 -19.55 -9.22 2.84
N ASP A 99 -20.50 -8.48 2.25
CA ASP A 99 -20.96 -7.18 2.76
C ASP A 99 -19.85 -6.13 2.89
N TYR A 100 -18.97 -6.07 1.89
CA TYR A 100 -17.88 -5.10 1.84
C TYR A 100 -18.40 -3.67 1.89
N THR A 101 -17.78 -2.86 2.74
CA THR A 101 -17.95 -1.40 2.79
C THR A 101 -16.58 -0.74 2.85
N LEU A 102 -16.46 0.47 2.28
CA LEU A 102 -15.23 1.24 2.30
C LEU A 102 -15.54 2.67 2.73
N GLU A 103 -15.06 3.05 3.91
CA GLU A 103 -15.27 4.39 4.48
C GLU A 103 -14.01 4.84 5.22
N ASN A 104 -13.54 6.07 4.96
CA ASN A 104 -12.39 6.67 5.66
C ASN A 104 -11.15 5.76 5.73
N ASP A 105 -10.77 5.17 4.59
CA ASP A 105 -9.65 4.23 4.45
C ASP A 105 -9.81 2.90 5.20
N GLU A 106 -10.98 2.62 5.78
CA GLU A 106 -11.30 1.34 6.40
C GLU A 106 -12.14 0.49 5.43
N LEU A 107 -11.56 -0.60 4.92
CA LEU A 107 -12.30 -1.64 4.22
C LEU A 107 -12.84 -2.60 5.29
N SER A 108 -14.16 -2.67 5.42
CA SER A 108 -14.84 -3.58 6.35
C SER A 108 -15.59 -4.67 5.59
N ALA A 109 -15.72 -5.84 6.19
CA ALA A 109 -16.47 -6.97 5.65
C ALA A 109 -16.90 -7.92 6.77
N ARG A 110 -17.69 -8.93 6.40
CA ARG A 110 -18.01 -10.07 7.27
C ARG A 110 -17.45 -11.34 6.66
N CYS A 111 -16.52 -11.99 7.37
CA CYS A 111 -15.78 -13.16 6.88
C CYS A 111 -16.13 -14.41 7.66
N ARG A 112 -16.23 -15.55 6.97
CA ARG A 112 -16.55 -16.84 7.57
C ARG A 112 -15.35 -17.41 8.32
N ASP A 113 -15.55 -17.83 9.57
CA ASP A 113 -14.56 -18.54 10.37
C ASP A 113 -14.56 -20.06 10.13
N GLY A 114 -13.67 -20.79 10.80
CA GLY A 114 -13.57 -22.26 10.68
C GLY A 114 -14.81 -23.03 11.15
N ALA A 115 -15.70 -22.40 11.92
CA ALA A 115 -16.99 -22.97 12.32
C ALA A 115 -18.12 -22.61 11.35
N GLY A 116 -17.85 -21.80 10.34
CA GLY A 116 -18.83 -21.33 9.36
C GLY A 116 -19.59 -20.06 9.79
N THR A 117 -19.20 -19.43 10.90
CA THR A 117 -19.84 -18.22 11.44
C THR A 117 -19.22 -16.99 10.81
N LEU A 118 -20.05 -15.98 10.47
CA LEU A 118 -19.54 -14.71 9.96
C LEU A 118 -19.04 -13.84 11.11
N GLN A 119 -17.82 -13.34 10.97
CA GLN A 119 -17.16 -12.43 11.91
C GLN A 119 -16.95 -11.07 11.23
N ASP A 120 -17.21 -9.99 11.96
CA ASP A 120 -16.89 -8.65 11.48
C ASP A 120 -15.37 -8.46 11.48
N THR A 121 -14.84 -7.92 10.40
CA THR A 121 -13.41 -7.66 10.25
C THR A 121 -13.16 -6.44 9.39
N ARG A 122 -11.99 -5.84 9.55
CA ARG A 122 -11.61 -4.58 8.91
C ARG A 122 -10.12 -4.51 8.69
N ILE A 123 -9.74 -3.81 7.63
CA ILE A 123 -8.36 -3.52 7.29
C ILE A 123 -8.22 -2.06 6.87
N HIS A 124 -7.02 -1.52 7.04
CA HIS A 124 -6.68 -0.19 6.56
C HIS A 124 -6.23 -0.27 5.09
N LEU A 125 -6.90 0.46 4.20
CA LEU A 125 -6.72 0.40 2.76
C LEU A 125 -5.26 0.66 2.31
N PRO A 126 -4.56 1.71 2.81
CA PRO A 126 -3.15 1.95 2.54
C PRO A 126 -2.22 0.77 2.84
N ASP A 127 -2.59 -0.06 3.82
CA ASP A 127 -1.75 -1.17 4.25
C ASP A 127 -1.82 -2.33 3.26
N TYR A 128 -2.82 -2.37 2.36
CA TYR A 128 -3.07 -3.48 1.43
C TYR A 128 -2.96 -3.09 -0.03
N PHE A 129 -3.26 -1.84 -0.36
CA PHE A 129 -3.39 -1.36 -1.73
C PHE A 129 -2.53 -0.13 -1.95
N MET A 130 -1.63 -0.21 -2.94
CA MET A 130 -0.81 0.92 -3.39
C MET A 130 -0.81 0.99 -4.92
N ALA A 131 -0.53 2.15 -5.50
CA ALA A 131 -0.39 2.26 -6.95
C ALA A 131 1.09 2.16 -7.38
N ASN A 132 1.39 1.44 -8.47
CA ASN A 132 2.77 1.28 -8.97
C ASN A 132 3.48 2.62 -9.22
N THR A 133 4.77 2.76 -8.93
CA THR A 133 5.57 3.95 -9.28
C THR A 133 5.60 4.21 -10.80
N PRO A 134 5.24 5.39 -11.32
CA PRO A 134 5.47 5.75 -12.72
C PRO A 134 6.97 5.70 -13.10
N PRO A 135 7.32 5.45 -14.38
CA PRO A 135 6.44 5.15 -15.50
C PRO A 135 6.08 3.67 -15.52
N THR A 136 4.78 3.35 -15.52
CA THR A 136 4.33 1.97 -15.68
C THR A 136 3.66 1.78 -17.02
N ASN A 137 4.03 0.72 -17.74
CA ASN A 137 3.37 0.24 -18.97
C ASN A 137 1.99 -0.38 -18.69
N GLY A 138 1.33 0.03 -17.59
CA GLY A 138 0.10 -0.53 -17.09
C GLY A 138 -0.43 0.25 -15.89
N GLU A 139 -1.74 0.44 -15.88
CA GLU A 139 -2.51 1.12 -14.84
C GLU A 139 -2.97 0.12 -13.80
N ASN A 140 -2.20 -0.08 -12.72
CA ASN A 140 -2.64 -1.03 -11.70
C ASN A 140 -2.35 -0.53 -10.29
N ILE A 141 -3.36 -0.70 -9.44
CA ILE A 141 -3.16 -0.86 -8.00
C ILE A 141 -2.50 -2.24 -7.82
N ILE A 142 -1.49 -2.32 -6.95
CA ILE A 142 -0.79 -3.52 -6.55
C ILE A 142 -1.03 -3.81 -5.06
N CYS A 143 -0.77 -5.05 -4.67
CA CYS A 143 -0.86 -5.48 -3.29
C CYS A 143 0.41 -5.11 -2.53
N VAL A 144 0.24 -4.53 -1.35
CA VAL A 144 1.31 -4.37 -0.36
C VAL A 144 1.69 -5.77 0.18
N ARG A 145 2.98 -6.01 0.42
CA ARG A 145 3.54 -7.31 0.84
C ARG A 145 4.33 -7.20 2.12
#